data_AF-A0A6M1T3K9-F1
#
_entry.id   AF-A0A6M1T3K9-F1
#
_cell.length_a   1.000
_cell.length_b   1.000
_cell.length_c   1.000
_cell.angle_alpha   90.00
_cell.angle_beta   90.00
_cell.angle_gamma   90.00
#
_symmetry.space_group_name_H-M   'P 1'
#
loop_
_entity.id
_entity.type
_entity.pdbx_description
1 polymer ?
#
loop_
_entity_poly.entity_id
_entity_poly.type
_entity_poly.pdbx_seq_one_letter_code
_entity_poly.pdbx_strand_id
1 'polypeptide(L)'
;MSILEQTPRVEIWTPERQNFRAVTEGTSLMAWATDVDGHCFYMSPEWHRFTGTDPGAGLGFNWLLAIHPDDVVNVRQAFSPPTIPNKPMASPTV
;
A
#
# COMPACT_ATOMS: atom_id res chain seq x y z
N MET A 1 11.41 -10.13 28.85
CA MET A 1 11.16 -10.41 27.43
C MET A 1 9.67 -10.19 27.18
N SER A 2 9.29 -8.99 26.72
CA SER A 2 7.88 -8.70 26.39
C SER A 2 7.60 -9.19 24.99
N ILE A 3 6.78 -10.23 24.91
CA ILE A 3 6.10 -10.68 23.71
C ILE A 3 5.02 -9.61 23.45
N LEU A 4 5.27 -8.70 22.52
CA LEU A 4 4.24 -7.77 22.06
C LEU A 4 3.18 -8.62 21.36
N GLU A 5 2.01 -8.75 22.00
CA GLU A 5 0.81 -9.25 21.36
C GLU A 5 0.49 -8.33 20.18
N GLN A 6 0.93 -8.75 18.98
CA GLN A 6 0.48 -8.16 17.73
C GLN A 6 -0.98 -8.55 17.58
N THR A 7 -1.87 -7.75 18.16
CA THR A 7 -3.30 -7.88 17.98
C THR A 7 -3.53 -7.85 16.47
N PRO A 8 -4.15 -8.87 15.85
CA PRO A 8 -4.45 -8.82 14.43
C PRO A 8 -5.35 -7.62 14.22
N ARG A 9 -4.82 -6.58 13.57
CA ARG A 9 -5.59 -5.41 13.17
C ARG A 9 -6.65 -5.94 12.23
N VAL A 10 -7.87 -6.16 12.73
CA VAL A 10 -9.04 -6.42 11.89
C VAL A 10 -9.19 -5.16 11.06
N GLU A 11 -8.64 -5.20 9.84
CA GLU A 11 -8.62 -4.06 8.96
C GLU A 11 -10.03 -3.89 8.41
N ILE A 12 -10.82 -3.03 9.05
CA ILE A 12 -12.14 -2.67 8.56
C ILE A 12 -11.93 -1.77 7.35
N TRP A 13 -12.20 -2.32 6.16
CA TRP A 13 -12.15 -1.58 4.92
C TRP A 13 -13.28 -0.55 4.90
N THR A 14 -12.94 0.72 4.78
CA THR A 14 -13.94 1.77 4.56
C THR A 14 -14.62 1.58 3.19
N PRO A 15 -15.83 2.10 2.98
CA PRO A 15 -16.51 2.02 1.68
C PRO A 15 -15.64 2.52 0.52
N GLU A 16 -14.83 3.57 0.74
CA GLU A 16 -13.91 4.12 -0.27
C GLU A 16 -12.83 3.10 -0.63
N ARG A 17 -12.25 2.42 0.37
CA ARG A 17 -11.25 1.37 0.13
C ARG A 17 -11.85 0.15 -0.57
N GLN A 18 -13.09 -0.20 -0.26
CA GLN A 18 -13.83 -1.26 -0.96
C GLN A 18 -14.09 -0.91 -2.42
N ASN A 19 -14.51 0.33 -2.69
CA ASN A 19 -14.71 0.80 -4.07
C ASN A 19 -13.40 0.84 -4.85
N PHE A 20 -12.32 1.34 -4.23
CA PHE A 20 -10.99 1.28 -4.82
C PHE A 20 -10.59 -0.15 -5.20
N ARG A 21 -10.75 -1.11 -4.27
CA ARG A 21 -10.48 -2.52 -4.52
C ARG A 21 -11.34 -3.09 -5.66
N ALA A 22 -12.62 -2.76 -5.71
CA ALA A 22 -13.52 -3.23 -6.76
C ALA A 22 -13.09 -2.74 -8.14
N VAL A 23 -12.64 -1.49 -8.26
CA VAL A 23 -12.14 -0.90 -9.51
C VAL A 23 -10.83 -1.56 -9.94
N THR A 24 -9.87 -1.72 -9.02
CA THR A 24 -8.56 -2.29 -9.34
C THR A 24 -8.63 -3.78 -9.62
N GLU A 25 -9.55 -4.52 -9.01
CA GLU A 25 -9.76 -5.95 -9.29
C GLU A 25 -10.63 -6.20 -10.52
N GLY A 26 -11.53 -5.27 -10.86
CA GLY A 26 -12.38 -5.34 -12.04
C GLY A 26 -11.72 -4.89 -13.35
N THR A 27 -10.48 -4.39 -13.29
CA THR A 27 -9.74 -3.88 -14.45
C THR A 27 -8.34 -4.51 -14.51
N SER A 28 -7.69 -4.47 -15.68
CA SER A 28 -6.29 -4.90 -15.81
C SER A 28 -5.29 -3.85 -15.30
N LEU A 29 -5.67 -3.10 -14.26
CA LEU A 29 -4.84 -2.06 -13.68
C LEU A 29 -3.89 -2.67 -12.64
N MET A 30 -2.59 -2.57 -12.91
CA MET A 30 -1.57 -2.85 -11.90
C MET A 30 -1.55 -1.71 -10.87
N ALA A 31 -2.04 -2.01 -9.66
CA ALA A 31 -2.11 -1.07 -8.54
C ALA A 31 -1.68 -1.71 -7.22
N TRP A 32 -1.18 -0.87 -6.31
CA TRP A 32 -0.93 -1.17 -4.90
C TRP A 32 -1.23 0.08 -4.06
N ALA A 33 -1.45 -0.10 -2.76
CA ALA A 33 -1.67 1.02 -1.84
C ALA A 33 -0.88 0.84 -0.55
N THR A 34 -0.28 1.94 -0.10
CA THR A 34 0.45 2.03 1.17
C THR A 34 -0.23 2.99 2.13
N ASP A 35 0.00 2.84 3.42
CA ASP A 35 -0.30 3.90 4.38
C ASP A 35 0.72 5.06 4.29
N VAL A 36 0.57 6.04 5.18
CA VAL A 36 1.42 7.24 5.23
C VAL A 36 2.87 6.96 5.60
N ASP A 37 3.13 5.81 6.23
CA ASP A 37 4.47 5.36 6.61
C ASP A 37 5.11 4.49 5.51
N GLY A 38 4.39 4.23 4.43
CA GLY A 38 4.83 3.42 3.29
C GLY A 38 4.56 1.92 3.45
N HIS A 39 3.78 1.50 4.45
CA HIS A 39 3.39 0.11 4.61
C HIS A 39 2.29 -0.27 3.62
N CYS A 40 2.61 -1.18 2.70
CA CYS A 40 1.66 -1.73 1.76
C CYS A 40 0.61 -2.60 2.47
N PHE A 41 -0.66 -2.23 2.33
CA PHE A 41 -1.79 -3.00 2.85
C PHE A 41 -2.64 -3.61 1.72
N TYR A 42 -2.36 -3.26 0.46
CA TYR A 42 -3.13 -3.74 -0.68
C TYR A 42 -2.28 -3.89 -1.94
N MET A 43 -2.50 -4.99 -2.67
CA MET A 43 -2.01 -5.21 -4.02
C MET A 43 -3.12 -5.79 -4.90
N SER A 44 -3.21 -5.30 -6.13
CA SER A 44 -4.12 -5.82 -7.14
C SER A 44 -3.70 -7.22 -7.64
N PRO A 45 -4.61 -8.03 -8.19
CA PRO A 45 -4.27 -9.29 -8.84
C PRO A 45 -3.26 -9.14 -9.99
N GLU A 46 -3.37 -8.05 -10.76
CA GLU A 46 -2.46 -7.77 -11.86
C GLU A 46 -1.03 -7.49 -11.40
N TRP A 47 -0.84 -6.89 -10.21
CA TRP A 47 0.50 -6.76 -9.62
C TRP A 47 1.17 -8.12 -9.45
N HIS A 48 0.46 -9.08 -8.84
CA HIS A 48 0.97 -10.43 -8.60
C HIS A 48 1.24 -11.16 -9.91
N ARG A 49 0.32 -11.07 -10.86
CA ARG A 49 0.46 -11.65 -12.20
C ARG A 49 1.69 -11.10 -12.95
N PHE A 50 1.90 -9.78 -12.90
CA PHE A 50 2.97 -9.12 -13.62
C PHE A 50 4.34 -9.36 -12.98
N THR A 51 4.42 -9.24 -11.65
CA THR A 51 5.68 -9.39 -10.91
C THR A 51 6.04 -10.84 -10.61
N GLY A 52 5.11 -11.78 -10.81
CA GLY A 52 5.30 -13.19 -10.45
C GLY A 52 5.35 -13.44 -8.95
N THR A 53 4.81 -12.53 -8.13
CA THR A 53 4.83 -12.62 -6.67
C THR A 53 3.57 -13.32 -6.15
N ASP A 54 3.71 -14.12 -5.09
CA ASP A 54 2.58 -14.74 -4.43
C ASP A 54 1.65 -13.69 -3.80
N PRO A 55 0.33 -13.95 -3.72
CA PRO A 55 -0.62 -13.09 -3.04
C PRO A 55 -0.16 -12.78 -1.60
N GLY A 56 -0.10 -11.49 -1.27
CA GLY A 56 0.32 -11.02 0.05
C GLY A 56 1.84 -10.96 0.27
N ALA A 57 2.68 -11.47 -0.64
CA ALA A 57 4.14 -11.47 -0.48
C ALA A 57 4.73 -10.05 -0.37
N GLY A 58 4.08 -9.07 -0.98
CA GLY A 58 4.50 -7.66 -0.96
C GLY A 58 3.89 -6.80 0.15
N LEU A 59 3.12 -7.36 1.09
CA LEU A 59 2.55 -6.60 2.19
C LEU A 59 3.64 -6.03 3.14
N GLY A 60 3.28 -5.00 3.90
CA GLY A 60 4.22 -4.28 4.75
C GLY A 60 5.25 -3.53 3.92
N PHE A 61 6.54 -3.79 4.12
CA PHE A 61 7.61 -3.20 3.29
C PHE A 61 8.14 -4.15 2.21
N ASN A 62 7.57 -5.35 2.08
CA ASN A 62 8.10 -6.35 1.16
C ASN A 62 7.87 -6.00 -0.31
N TRP A 63 6.99 -5.05 -0.62
CA TRP A 63 6.83 -4.49 -1.97
C TRP A 63 8.13 -3.87 -2.50
N LEU A 64 9.03 -3.41 -1.62
CA LEU A 64 10.35 -2.91 -2.00
C LEU A 64 11.25 -3.99 -2.62
N LEU A 65 10.96 -5.28 -2.41
CA LEU A 65 11.69 -6.39 -3.02
C LEU A 65 11.46 -6.48 -4.54
N ALA A 66 10.39 -5.86 -5.05
CA ALA A 66 10.12 -5.74 -6.48
C ALA A 66 10.86 -4.55 -7.13
N ILE A 67 11.51 -3.70 -6.32
CA ILE A 67 12.24 -2.52 -6.77
C ILE A 67 13.71 -2.89 -7.01
N HIS A 68 14.32 -2.31 -8.03
CA HIS A 68 15.75 -2.50 -8.31
C HIS A 68 16.60 -2.09 -7.09
N PRO A 69 17.62 -2.88 -6.68
CA PRO A 69 18.41 -2.62 -5.46
C PRO A 69 18.96 -1.21 -5.33
N ASP A 70 19.40 -0.62 -6.45
CA ASP A 70 19.98 0.73 -6.49
C ASP A 70 18.93 1.83 -6.21
N ASP A 71 17.64 1.54 -6.41
CA ASP A 71 16.55 2.50 -6.26
C ASP A 71 15.81 2.35 -4.93
N VAL A 72 16.01 1.25 -4.20
CA VAL A 72 15.26 0.93 -2.96
C VAL A 72 15.32 2.06 -1.94
N VAL A 73 16.50 2.67 -1.76
CA VAL A 73 16.69 3.77 -0.78
C VAL A 73 15.87 4.99 -1.18
N ASN A 74 15.94 5.40 -2.44
CA ASN A 74 15.25 6.57 -2.96
C ASN A 74 13.73 6.37 -2.94
N VAL A 75 13.27 5.18 -3.35
CA VAL A 75 11.85 4.83 -3.36
C VAL A 75 11.30 4.77 -1.93
N ARG A 76 12.02 4.15 -0.99
CA ARG A 76 11.59 4.11 0.41
C ARG A 76 11.44 5.51 1.01
N GLN A 77 12.36 6.42 0.71
CA GLN A 77 12.27 7.81 1.19
C GLN A 77 11.08 8.55 0.58
N ALA A 78 10.79 8.33 -0.71
CA ALA A 78 9.65 8.94 -1.39
C ALA A 78 8.30 8.46 -0.82
N PHE A 79 8.22 7.22 -0.36
CA PHE A 79 7.02 6.61 0.23
C PHE A 79 6.90 6.77 1.76
N SER A 80 7.92 7.35 2.40
CA SER A 80 7.89 7.76 3.81
C SER A 80 8.37 9.22 3.93
N PRO A 81 7.70 10.18 3.25
CA PRO A 81 8.09 11.56 3.34
C PRO A 81 7.87 12.07 4.77
N PRO A 82 8.65 13.06 5.24
CA PRO A 82 8.41 13.66 6.54
C PRO A 82 6.95 14.12 6.64
N THR A 83 6.25 13.68 7.69
CA THR A 83 4.82 13.99 7.91
C THR A 83 4.62 15.51 7.85
N ILE A 84 4.14 16.02 6.71
CA ILE A 84 3.59 17.36 6.65
C ILE A 84 2.23 17.25 7.32
N PRO A 85 1.93 18.01 8.39
CA PRO A 85 0.63 17.98 9.03
C PRO A 85 -0.45 18.13 7.96
N ASN A 86 -1.33 17.13 7.92
CA ASN A 86 -2.31 16.91 6.87
C ASN A 86 -3.04 18.23 6.53
N LYS A 87 -2.68 18.89 5.42
CA LYS A 87 -3.54 19.93 4.87
C LYS A 87 -4.71 19.16 4.25
N PRO A 88 -5.95 19.28 4.76
CA PRO A 88 -7.07 18.60 4.14
C PRO A 88 -7.08 18.99 2.67
N MET A 89 -7.09 17.99 1.78
CA MET A 89 -7.42 18.22 0.39
C MET A 89 -8.84 18.78 0.39
N ALA A 90 -8.96 20.10 0.26
CA ALA A 90 -10.24 20.75 0.14
C ALA A 90 -10.91 20.14 -1.09
N SER A 91 -12.04 19.46 -0.90
CA SER A 91 -12.95 19.14 -1.98
C SER A 91 -13.23 20.44 -2.75
N PRO A 92 -13.08 20.49 -4.08
CA PRO A 92 -13.63 21.61 -4.83
C PRO A 92 -15.14 21.51 -4.69
N THR A 93 -15.71 22.29 -3.76
CA THR A 93 -17.14 22.55 -3.70
C THR A 93 -17.50 23.29 -4.99
N VAL A 94 -18.32 22.65 -5.82
CA VAL A 94 -19.13 23.31 -6.85
C VAL A 94 -20.23 24.12 -6.18
#